data_AF-A0A6A3G0N5-F1
#
_entry.id   AF-A0A6A3G0N5-F1
#
_cell.length_a   1.000
_cell.length_b   1.000
_cell.length_c   1.000
_cell.angle_alpha   90.00
_cell.angle_beta   90.00
_cell.angle_gamma   90.00
#
_symmetry.space_group_name_H-M   'P 1'
#
loop_
_entity.id
_entity.type
_entity.pdbx_description
1 polymer ?
#
loop_
_entity_poly.entity_id
_entity_poly.type
_entity_poly.pdbx_seq_one_letter_code
_entity_poly.pdbx_strand_id
1 'polypeptide(L)'
;QIPVVFKASFDKANRQDLKSYRGPGLERGLEMLRQVKETTGLPVLTDVHETHQVAPVAKVADIIQIPAFLSRQTDLLVAAANSGRLVNLKKGQMLSAETMLLAAKKLAMTQRDTDFILTERGSMFGYGDLVVDARNLPKLRRSY
;
A
#
# COMPACT_ATOMS: atom_id res chain seq x y z
N GLN A 1 -24.90 -0.90 4.24
CA GLN A 1 -23.79 -0.59 5.18
C GLN A 1 -22.54 -0.26 4.37
N ILE A 2 -21.67 0.63 4.86
CA ILE A 2 -20.40 1.01 4.19
C ILE A 2 -19.26 0.20 4.82
N PRO A 3 -18.47 -0.57 4.05
CA PRO A 3 -17.29 -1.26 4.57
C PRO A 3 -16.25 -0.27 5.11
N VAL A 4 -15.70 -0.53 6.30
CA VAL A 4 -14.70 0.31 6.96
C VAL A 4 -13.43 -0.50 7.22
N VAL A 5 -12.28 0.10 6.95
CA VAL A 5 -10.95 -0.46 7.24
C VAL A 5 -10.15 0.57 8.03
N PHE A 6 -9.61 0.18 9.18
CA PHE A 6 -8.73 1.05 9.96
C PHE A 6 -7.34 1.11 9.33
N LYS A 7 -6.78 2.32 9.20
CA LYS A 7 -5.45 2.53 8.62
C LYS A 7 -4.58 3.37 9.53
N ALA A 8 -3.39 2.86 9.88
CA ALA A 8 -2.29 3.67 10.41
C ALA A 8 -0.95 3.18 9.85
N SER A 9 0.08 4.03 9.84
CA SER A 9 1.45 3.64 9.50
C SER A 9 2.25 3.41 10.78
N PHE A 10 3.01 2.33 10.88
CA PHE A 10 3.99 2.15 11.98
C PHE A 10 5.27 2.98 11.77
N ASP A 11 5.54 3.39 10.53
CA ASP A 11 6.70 4.17 10.13
C ASP A 11 6.37 5.10 8.94
N LYS A 12 6.98 6.27 8.89
CA LYS A 12 7.00 7.22 7.77
C LYS A 12 8.41 7.20 7.16
N ALA A 13 8.74 6.15 6.40
CA ALA A 13 10.10 5.96 5.86
C ALA A 13 10.52 6.98 4.79
N ASN A 14 9.62 7.87 4.35
CA ASN A 14 9.82 8.78 3.23
C ASN A 14 9.63 10.27 3.61
N ARG A 15 9.89 10.63 4.86
CA ARG A 15 9.94 12.04 5.28
C ARG A 15 11.09 12.76 4.58
N GLN A 16 10.90 14.05 4.29
CA GLN A 16 11.93 14.88 3.67
C GLN A 16 13.04 15.27 4.65
N ASP A 17 12.69 15.54 5.91
CA ASP A 17 13.63 15.91 6.96
C ASP A 17 13.87 14.73 7.90
N LEU A 18 15.13 14.45 8.22
CA LEU A 18 15.57 13.42 9.15
C LEU A 18 15.02 13.63 10.58
N LYS A 19 14.80 14.88 11.00
CA LYS A 19 14.29 15.21 12.35
C LYS A 19 12.78 14.96 12.49
N SER A 20 12.11 14.66 11.39
CA SER A 20 10.69 14.38 11.39
C SER A 20 10.36 13.10 12.17
N TYR A 21 9.31 13.13 13.00
CA TYR A 21 8.78 11.92 13.62
C TYR A 21 8.39 10.88 12.56
N ARG A 22 8.82 9.64 12.79
CA ARG A 22 8.61 8.52 11.87
C ARG A 22 7.51 7.57 12.33
N GLY A 23 7.37 7.34 13.62
CA GLY A 23 6.40 6.40 14.14
C GLY A 23 6.95 5.64 15.34
N PRO A 24 6.12 4.76 15.93
CA PRO A 24 6.51 3.94 17.06
C PRO A 24 7.48 2.81 16.68
N GLY A 25 7.74 2.59 15.38
CA GLY A 25 8.52 1.45 14.88
C GLY A 25 7.66 0.22 14.63
N LEU A 26 8.24 -0.79 13.97
CA LEU A 26 7.52 -1.96 13.48
C LEU A 26 6.84 -2.76 14.60
N GLU A 27 7.59 -3.17 15.63
CA GLU A 27 7.07 -4.03 16.70
C GLU A 27 5.94 -3.35 17.48
N ARG A 28 6.21 -2.16 18.04
CA ARG A 28 5.22 -1.42 18.82
C ARG A 28 4.03 -0.98 17.96
N GLY A 29 4.27 -0.60 16.70
CA GLY A 29 3.21 -0.23 15.78
C GLY A 29 2.26 -1.40 15.47
N LEU A 30 2.80 -2.61 15.26
CA LEU A 30 1.99 -3.81 15.04
C LEU A 30 1.22 -4.22 16.29
N GLU A 31 1.80 -4.06 17.49
CA GLU A 31 1.08 -4.29 18.74
C GLU A 31 -0.14 -3.37 18.88
N MET A 32 0.03 -2.07 18.60
CA MET A 32 -1.07 -1.09 18.63
C MET A 32 -2.14 -1.40 17.58
N LEU A 33 -1.74 -1.78 16.36
CA LEU A 33 -2.67 -2.16 15.30
C LEU A 33 -3.49 -3.41 15.66
N ARG A 34 -2.85 -4.41 16.28
CA ARG A 34 -3.54 -5.60 16.79
C ARG A 34 -4.58 -5.23 17.85
N GLN A 35 -4.22 -4.35 18.79
CA GLN A 35 -5.15 -3.88 19.82
C GLN A 35 -6.37 -3.18 19.20
N VAL A 36 -6.17 -2.33 18.17
CA VAL A 36 -7.28 -1.69 17.45
C VAL A 36 -8.19 -2.74 16.80
N LYS A 37 -7.60 -3.73 16.12
CA LYS A 37 -8.34 -4.83 15.47
C LYS A 37 -9.19 -5.61 16.47
N GLU A 38 -8.61 -5.99 17.59
CA GLU A 38 -9.28 -6.76 18.66
C GLU A 38 -10.40 -5.95 19.33
N THR A 39 -10.17 -4.66 19.57
CA THR A 39 -11.13 -3.79 20.28
C THR A 39 -12.32 -3.39 19.40
N THR A 40 -12.07 -3.14 18.11
CA THR A 40 -13.08 -2.58 17.20
C THR A 40 -13.72 -3.61 16.28
N GLY A 41 -13.08 -4.77 16.10
CA GLY A 41 -13.47 -5.76 15.10
C GLY A 41 -13.24 -5.32 13.65
N LEU A 42 -12.63 -4.14 13.41
CA LEU A 42 -12.39 -3.63 12.07
C LEU A 42 -11.15 -4.30 11.43
N PRO A 43 -11.19 -4.59 10.12
CA PRO A 43 -9.99 -4.93 9.37
C PRO A 43 -8.95 -3.82 9.44
N VAL A 44 -7.67 -4.19 9.39
CA VAL A 44 -6.55 -3.26 9.49
C VAL A 44 -5.71 -3.24 8.22
N LEU A 45 -5.31 -2.04 7.81
CA LEU A 45 -4.41 -1.76 6.70
C LEU A 45 -3.18 -0.98 7.20
N THR A 46 -1.98 -1.43 6.80
CA THR A 46 -0.73 -0.68 7.06
C THR A 46 0.25 -0.81 5.91
N ASP A 47 1.18 0.14 5.78
CA ASP A 47 2.20 0.17 4.73
C ASP A 47 3.52 -0.49 5.13
N VAL A 48 4.12 -1.20 4.18
CA VAL A 48 5.48 -1.76 4.26
C VAL A 48 6.43 -0.96 3.38
N HIS A 49 7.70 -0.91 3.79
CA HIS A 49 8.75 -0.15 3.12
C HIS A 49 9.86 -1.06 2.58
N GLU A 50 10.03 -2.24 3.16
CA GLU A 50 11.03 -3.24 2.78
C GLU A 50 10.46 -4.67 2.88
N THR A 51 11.06 -5.61 2.16
CA THR A 51 10.56 -6.99 2.02
C THR A 51 10.50 -7.73 3.36
N HIS A 52 11.49 -7.54 4.23
CA HIS A 52 11.56 -8.20 5.54
C HIS A 52 10.40 -7.80 6.48
N GLN A 53 9.74 -6.66 6.21
CA GLN A 53 8.61 -6.17 7.00
C GLN A 53 7.30 -6.90 6.66
N VAL A 54 7.22 -7.52 5.48
CA VAL A 54 5.97 -8.13 4.98
C VAL A 54 5.49 -9.25 5.87
N ALA A 55 6.35 -10.22 6.19
CA ALA A 55 5.99 -11.38 7.00
C ALA A 55 5.43 -11.01 8.40
N PRO A 56 6.08 -10.15 9.21
CA PRO A 56 5.50 -9.74 10.50
C PRO A 56 4.22 -8.90 10.33
N VAL A 57 4.15 -8.01 9.33
CA VAL A 57 2.94 -7.21 9.08
C VAL A 57 1.76 -8.10 8.68
N ALA A 58 1.98 -9.12 7.86
CA ALA A 58 0.96 -10.07 7.42
C ALA A 58 0.34 -10.88 8.56
N LYS A 59 0.98 -10.96 9.73
CA LYS A 59 0.40 -11.61 10.92
C LYS A 59 -0.73 -10.78 11.54
N VAL A 60 -0.75 -9.46 11.31
CA VAL A 60 -1.68 -8.53 11.95
C VAL A 60 -2.61 -7.87 10.93
N ALA A 61 -2.06 -7.30 9.87
CA ALA A 61 -2.81 -6.55 8.87
C ALA A 61 -3.56 -7.48 7.91
N ASP A 62 -4.80 -7.10 7.60
CA ASP A 62 -5.64 -7.74 6.59
C ASP A 62 -5.26 -7.26 5.20
N ILE A 63 -4.80 -6.01 5.10
CA ILE A 63 -4.40 -5.37 3.85
C ILE A 63 -2.98 -4.81 3.97
N ILE A 64 -2.08 -5.26 3.11
CA ILE A 64 -0.72 -4.74 3.01
C ILE A 64 -0.68 -3.66 1.95
N GLN A 65 -0.22 -2.48 2.34
CA GLN A 65 -0.18 -1.35 1.43
C GLN A 65 1.23 -1.05 0.93
N ILE A 66 1.36 -0.81 -0.37
CA ILE A 66 2.60 -0.42 -1.02
C ILE A 66 2.63 1.09 -1.21
N PRO A 67 3.60 1.81 -0.62
CA PRO A 67 3.76 3.25 -0.81
C PRO A 67 3.96 3.64 -2.28
N ALA A 68 3.53 4.85 -2.64
CA ALA A 68 3.56 5.35 -4.02
C ALA A 68 4.98 5.36 -4.62
N PHE A 69 6.01 5.72 -3.85
CA PHE A 69 7.40 5.68 -4.32
C PHE A 69 7.93 4.26 -4.56
N LEU A 70 7.32 3.27 -3.92
CA LEU A 70 7.74 1.88 -3.97
C LEU A 70 6.90 1.05 -4.94
N SER A 71 5.99 1.68 -5.69
CA SER A 71 5.01 0.98 -6.54
C SER A 71 5.62 0.21 -7.72
N ARG A 72 6.94 0.33 -7.98
CA ARG A 72 7.66 -0.46 -8.99
C ARG A 72 8.59 -1.52 -8.42
N GLN A 73 8.80 -1.56 -7.11
CA GLN A 73 9.79 -2.44 -6.47
C GLN A 73 9.34 -3.89 -6.57
N THR A 74 9.88 -4.63 -7.54
CA THR A 74 9.42 -5.98 -7.87
C THR A 74 9.45 -6.89 -6.64
N ASP A 75 10.56 -6.91 -5.91
CA ASP A 75 10.72 -7.81 -4.77
C ASP A 75 9.71 -7.51 -3.65
N LEU A 76 9.41 -6.22 -3.41
CA LEU A 76 8.40 -5.83 -2.43
C LEU A 76 6.99 -6.23 -2.85
N LEU A 77 6.67 -6.09 -4.14
CA LEU A 77 5.37 -6.52 -4.70
C LEU A 77 5.22 -8.04 -4.63
N VAL A 78 6.27 -8.78 -5.01
CA VAL A 78 6.30 -10.25 -4.94
C VAL A 78 6.16 -10.73 -3.50
N ALA A 79 6.92 -10.13 -2.56
CA ALA A 79 6.80 -10.45 -1.15
C ALA A 79 5.39 -10.19 -0.61
N ALA A 80 4.80 -9.03 -0.94
CA ALA A 80 3.45 -8.69 -0.52
C ALA A 80 2.40 -9.65 -1.09
N ALA A 81 2.49 -10.03 -2.37
CA ALA A 81 1.61 -11.02 -2.97
C ALA A 81 1.72 -12.39 -2.27
N ASN A 82 2.94 -12.89 -2.08
CA ASN A 82 3.22 -14.17 -1.40
C ASN A 82 2.79 -14.20 0.08
N SER A 83 2.42 -13.06 0.68
CA SER A 83 1.94 -13.01 2.06
C SER A 83 0.52 -13.59 2.24
N GLY A 84 -0.22 -13.76 1.13
CA GLY A 84 -1.63 -14.18 1.16
C GLY A 84 -2.59 -13.12 1.71
N ARG A 85 -2.14 -11.86 1.87
CA ARG A 85 -2.98 -10.71 2.26
C ARG A 85 -3.39 -9.90 1.05
N LEU A 86 -4.52 -9.19 1.17
CA LEU A 86 -4.97 -8.23 0.15
C LEU A 86 -3.90 -7.14 0.00
N VAL A 87 -3.54 -6.79 -1.23
CA VAL A 87 -2.51 -5.78 -1.48
C VAL A 87 -3.14 -4.46 -1.94
N ASN A 88 -2.93 -3.37 -1.21
CA ASN A 88 -3.29 -2.03 -1.68
C ASN A 88 -2.07 -1.32 -2.31
N LEU A 89 -2.03 -1.25 -3.63
CA LEU A 89 -0.97 -0.59 -4.37
C LEU A 89 -1.32 0.88 -4.62
N LYS A 90 -0.53 1.81 -4.05
CA LYS A 90 -0.67 3.23 -4.40
C LYS A 90 -0.02 3.53 -5.75
N LYS A 91 -0.69 4.31 -6.60
CA LYS A 91 -0.10 4.83 -7.82
C LYS A 91 1.06 5.76 -7.47
N GLY A 92 2.24 5.47 -8.01
CA GLY A 92 3.34 6.43 -7.99
C GLY A 92 2.94 7.73 -8.70
N GLN A 93 3.26 8.89 -8.13
CA GLN A 93 2.98 10.18 -8.77
C GLN A 93 3.70 10.37 -10.12
N MET A 94 4.73 9.55 -10.42
CA MET A 94 5.42 9.52 -11.71
C MET A 94 4.73 8.62 -12.75
N LEU A 95 3.71 7.85 -12.37
CA LEU A 95 3.13 6.80 -13.19
C LEU A 95 1.82 7.25 -13.84
N SER A 96 1.66 6.86 -15.10
CA SER A 96 0.34 6.79 -15.73
C SER A 96 -0.46 5.61 -15.16
N ALA A 97 -1.77 5.57 -15.44
CA ALA A 97 -2.60 4.42 -15.11
C ALA A 97 -2.06 3.14 -15.77
N GLU A 98 -1.69 3.19 -17.04
CA GLU A 98 -1.18 2.04 -17.81
C GLU A 98 0.10 1.47 -17.20
N THR A 99 1.04 2.32 -16.77
CA THR A 99 2.25 1.84 -16.10
C THR A 99 1.96 1.25 -14.73
N MET A 100 0.97 1.78 -13.99
CA MET A 100 0.52 1.18 -12.74
C MET A 100 -0.05 -0.23 -12.95
N LEU A 101 -0.75 -0.49 -14.06
CA LEU A 101 -1.28 -1.81 -14.38
C LEU A 101 -0.19 -2.85 -14.62
N LEU A 102 0.96 -2.44 -15.16
CA LEU A 102 2.12 -3.34 -15.27
C LEU A 102 2.67 -3.72 -13.89
N ALA A 103 2.61 -2.81 -12.91
CA ALA A 103 2.99 -3.13 -11.53
C ALA A 103 1.96 -4.04 -10.85
N ALA A 104 0.66 -3.79 -11.05
CA ALA A 104 -0.40 -4.67 -10.57
C ALA A 104 -0.31 -6.08 -11.17
N LYS A 105 0.06 -6.19 -12.45
CA LYS A 105 0.29 -7.47 -13.12
C LYS A 105 1.37 -8.32 -12.41
N LYS A 106 2.37 -7.70 -11.78
CA LYS A 106 3.37 -8.44 -10.98
C LYS A 106 2.72 -9.15 -9.79
N LEU A 107 1.75 -8.52 -9.13
CA LEU A 107 0.97 -9.14 -8.04
C LEU A 107 0.18 -10.34 -8.59
N ALA A 108 -0.58 -10.13 -9.65
CA ALA A 108 -1.40 -11.17 -10.29
C ALA A 108 -0.58 -12.37 -10.81
N MET A 109 0.64 -12.13 -11.31
CA MET A 109 1.53 -13.18 -11.80
C MET A 109 2.30 -13.91 -10.69
N THR A 110 2.39 -13.33 -9.49
CA THR A 110 3.14 -13.94 -8.38
C THR A 110 2.34 -15.07 -7.74
N GLN A 111 1.07 -14.81 -7.44
CA GLN A 111 0.20 -15.81 -6.83
C GLN A 111 -1.18 -15.77 -7.50
N ARG A 112 -1.60 -16.94 -7.97
CA ARG A 112 -2.95 -17.18 -8.50
C ARG A 112 -3.93 -16.81 -7.38
N ASP A 113 -4.86 -15.91 -7.65
CA ASP A 113 -5.85 -15.38 -6.70
C ASP A 113 -5.34 -14.27 -5.74
N THR A 114 -4.28 -13.55 -6.11
CA THR A 114 -3.93 -12.30 -5.40
C THR A 114 -4.94 -11.20 -5.73
N ASP A 115 -5.86 -10.93 -4.81
CA ASP A 115 -6.67 -9.72 -4.88
C ASP A 115 -5.81 -8.48 -4.57
N PHE A 116 -6.08 -7.38 -5.27
CA PHE A 116 -5.42 -6.11 -5.02
C PHE A 116 -6.36 -4.90 -5.21
N ILE A 117 -6.07 -3.85 -4.46
CA ILE A 117 -6.69 -2.53 -4.56
C ILE A 117 -5.69 -1.61 -5.26
N LEU A 118 -6.15 -0.81 -6.21
CA LEU A 118 -5.36 0.25 -6.85
C LEU A 118 -5.82 1.62 -6.33
N THR A 119 -4.93 2.34 -5.65
CA THR A 119 -5.23 3.67 -5.08
C THR A 119 -4.65 4.78 -5.94
N GLU A 120 -5.53 5.59 -6.55
CA GLU A 120 -5.16 6.89 -7.14
C GLU A 120 -4.81 7.89 -6.03
N ARG A 121 -3.76 8.70 -6.24
CA ARG A 121 -3.27 9.67 -5.25
C ARG A 121 -2.60 10.90 -5.86
N GLY A 122 -2.85 11.15 -7.14
CA GLY A 122 -2.30 12.26 -7.92
C GLY A 122 -1.10 11.85 -8.77
N SER A 123 -0.88 12.63 -9.82
CA SER A 123 0.31 12.62 -10.68
C SER A 123 1.07 13.93 -10.55
N MET A 124 2.39 13.92 -10.72
CA MET A 124 3.20 15.15 -10.70
C MET A 124 2.71 16.15 -11.75
N PHE A 125 2.56 17.40 -11.34
CA PHE A 125 2.12 18.50 -12.20
C PHE A 125 3.05 19.70 -12.00
N GLY A 126 4.21 19.67 -12.64
CA GLY A 126 5.27 20.64 -12.36
C GLY A 126 5.98 20.35 -11.03
N TYR A 127 6.60 21.37 -10.45
CA TYR A 127 7.31 21.26 -9.17
C TYR A 127 6.40 21.60 -7.99
N GLY A 128 6.40 20.76 -6.96
CA GLY A 128 5.63 20.99 -5.74
C GLY A 128 4.15 20.61 -5.81
N ASP A 129 3.61 20.35 -7.01
CA ASP A 129 2.19 20.13 -7.22
C ASP A 129 1.82 18.72 -7.72
N LEU A 130 0.58 18.33 -7.40
CA LEU A 130 -0.05 17.10 -7.84
C LEU A 130 -1.43 17.41 -8.43
N VAL A 131 -1.76 16.75 -9.53
CA VAL A 131 -3.11 16.79 -10.12
C VAL A 131 -3.73 15.39 -10.08
N VAL A 132 -5.03 15.33 -9.78
CA VAL A 132 -5.81 14.09 -9.92
C VAL A 132 -6.42 14.06 -11.31
N ASP A 133 -5.89 13.21 -12.17
CA ASP A 133 -6.51 12.92 -13.46
C ASP A 133 -7.62 11.87 -13.29
N ALA A 134 -8.87 12.33 -13.23
CA ALA A 134 -10.03 11.44 -13.05
C ALA A 134 -10.17 10.38 -14.15
N ARG A 135 -9.53 10.56 -15.32
CA ARG A 135 -9.49 9.55 -16.40
C ARG A 135 -8.73 8.29 -15.99
N ASN A 136 -7.89 8.35 -14.95
CA ASN A 136 -7.22 7.17 -14.41
C ASN A 136 -8.19 6.19 -13.75
N LEU A 137 -9.25 6.66 -13.10
CA LEU A 137 -10.19 5.79 -12.38
C LEU A 137 -10.84 4.72 -13.27
N PRO A 138 -11.46 5.04 -14.43
CA PRO A 138 -12.01 4.02 -15.31
C PRO A 138 -10.93 3.12 -15.93
N LYS A 139 -9.71 3.63 -16.16
CA LYS A 139 -8.59 2.83 -16.68
C LYS A 139 -8.12 1.80 -15.67
N LEU A 140 -7.95 2.21 -14.41
CA LEU A 140 -7.54 1.32 -13.31
C LEU A 140 -8.63 0.28 -13.01
N ARG A 141 -9.91 0.62 -13.18
CA ARG A 141 -11.03 -0.32 -12.98
C ARG A 141 -11.10 -1.43 -14.04
N ARG A 142 -10.65 -1.17 -15.27
CA ARG A 142 -10.72 -2.13 -16.40
C ARG A 142 -9.65 -3.25 -16.33
N SER A 143 -9.03 -3.43 -15.18
CA SER A 143 -7.88 -4.30 -15.01
C SER A 143 -8.34 -5.63 -14.43
N TYR A 144 -8.08 -6.70 -15.20
CA TYR A 144 -8.28 -8.15 -14.98
C TYR A 144 -9.27 -8.56 -13.88
#